data_AF-A0A8T1V799-F1
#
_entry.id   AF-A0A8T1V799-F1
#
_cell.length_a   1.000
_cell.length_b   1.000
_cell.length_c   1.000
_cell.angle_alpha   90.00
_cell.angle_beta   90.00
_cell.angle_gamma   90.00
#
_symmetry.space_group_name_H-M   'P 1'
#
loop_
_entity.id
_entity.type
_entity.pdbx_description
1 polymer ?
#
loop_
_entity_poly.entity_id
_entity_poly.type
_entity_poly.pdbx_seq_one_letter_code
_entity_poly.pdbx_strand_id
1 'polypeptide(L)'
;MASEVEQISQHWLVSKIFLSYLIAITGSFCTIQLMEKWRSAIETRDKLILLLLSSIALGGCGIWCMHFTGMNALQLTREDGSVLTVDFEVGLTILSFICAVGGVFVGLWIASADPFFLELEQEKRKNILVQDLASTAMSDIVNKQKVAKRIKLIALFSRLPRIAGGGLFAALGVLVMHYLGMMAQRTHANMTLTAGVVVVSVLIAFFAATAAFWILFRALTFFQDSELLRLGSALIMGIAVCGTHYSGMGAASYTFNAEGMGDGGLVMKGSQAAILASHGSLLFCYWVMTWSVASSVRNIASMTSNRSKVSKRDTGAAEARKIVVGQAKATENSIRANENGPKPSPAGAAVAPGVSASRNESVAEMGNKSSVSEFNEV
;
A
#
# COMPACT_ATOMS: atom_id res chain seq x y z
N MET A 1 16.80 -51.34 -30.19
CA MET A 1 17.75 -50.38 -29.59
C MET A 1 17.02 -49.71 -28.45
N ALA A 2 17.36 -50.04 -27.21
CA ALA A 2 16.85 -49.31 -26.06
C ALA A 2 17.50 -47.92 -26.12
N SER A 3 16.71 -46.87 -26.28
CA SER A 3 17.21 -45.51 -26.08
C SER A 3 17.71 -45.41 -24.64
N GLU A 4 19.02 -45.36 -24.44
CA GLU A 4 19.60 -44.98 -23.15
C GLU A 4 18.96 -43.63 -22.77
N VAL A 5 18.09 -43.65 -21.76
CA VAL A 5 17.53 -42.44 -21.19
C VAL A 5 18.66 -41.80 -20.42
N GLU A 6 19.43 -40.96 -21.09
CA GLU A 6 20.53 -40.22 -20.48
C GLU A 6 20.00 -39.41 -19.31
N GLN A 7 20.49 -39.71 -18.11
CA GLN A 7 19.99 -39.11 -16.89
C GLN A 7 20.61 -37.74 -16.68
N ILE A 8 19.76 -36.73 -16.46
CA ILE A 8 20.22 -35.37 -16.12
C ILE A 8 20.39 -35.29 -14.61
N SER A 9 21.59 -34.93 -14.15
CA SER A 9 21.82 -34.63 -12.74
C SER A 9 21.39 -33.20 -12.40
N GLN A 10 20.75 -33.05 -11.25
CA GLN A 10 20.25 -31.75 -10.75
C GLN A 10 21.19 -31.21 -9.67
N HIS A 11 21.81 -30.07 -9.94
CA HIS A 11 22.69 -29.39 -8.99
C HIS A 11 22.10 -28.05 -8.56
N TRP A 12 22.01 -27.84 -7.24
CA TRP A 12 21.43 -26.63 -6.65
C TRP A 12 22.51 -25.67 -6.19
N LEU A 13 22.50 -24.45 -6.74
CA LEU A 13 23.39 -23.37 -6.31
C LEU A 13 22.83 -22.69 -5.06
N VAL A 14 23.43 -22.99 -3.91
CA VAL A 14 23.05 -22.41 -2.60
C VAL A 14 23.08 -20.87 -2.62
N SER A 15 24.03 -20.25 -3.33
CA SER A 15 24.13 -18.79 -3.44
C SER A 15 22.92 -18.15 -4.10
N LYS A 16 22.39 -18.78 -5.17
CA LYS A 16 21.20 -18.30 -5.89
C LYS A 16 19.92 -18.59 -5.10
N ILE A 17 19.87 -19.70 -4.38
CA ILE A 17 18.78 -19.98 -3.44
C ILE A 17 18.72 -18.85 -2.41
N PHE A 18 19.84 -18.56 -1.74
CA PHE A 18 19.90 -17.49 -0.75
C PHE A 18 19.50 -16.12 -1.33
N LEU A 19 19.96 -15.79 -2.54
CA LEU A 19 19.55 -14.56 -3.23
C LEU A 19 18.04 -14.49 -3.48
N SER A 20 17.41 -15.60 -3.89
CA SER A 20 15.95 -15.66 -4.07
C SER A 20 15.18 -15.40 -2.77
N TYR A 21 15.69 -15.90 -1.63
CA TYR A 21 15.12 -15.61 -0.30
C TYR A 21 15.23 -14.12 0.03
N LEU A 22 16.38 -13.50 -0.20
CA LEU A 22 16.56 -12.06 0.04
C LEU A 22 15.60 -11.21 -0.80
N ILE A 23 15.39 -11.57 -2.06
CA ILE A 23 14.44 -10.88 -2.95
C ILE A 23 13.01 -11.03 -2.42
N ALA A 24 12.62 -12.25 -2.03
CA ALA A 24 11.30 -12.53 -1.47
C ALA A 24 11.03 -11.72 -0.19
N ILE A 25 12.01 -11.68 0.71
CA ILE A 25 11.95 -10.92 1.97
C ILE A 25 11.85 -9.42 1.68
N THR A 26 12.66 -8.91 0.75
CA THR A 26 12.66 -7.48 0.40
C THR A 26 11.33 -7.04 -0.20
N GLY A 27 10.77 -7.84 -1.12
CA GLY A 27 9.44 -7.60 -1.69
C GLY A 27 8.33 -7.65 -0.62
N SER A 28 8.38 -8.66 0.27
CA SER A 28 7.43 -8.80 1.37
C SER A 28 7.48 -7.61 2.34
N PHE A 29 8.69 -7.18 2.72
CA PHE A 29 8.89 -6.03 3.58
C PHE A 29 8.39 -4.73 2.92
N CYS A 30 8.65 -4.55 1.63
CA CYS A 30 8.12 -3.44 0.83
C CYS A 30 6.60 -3.38 0.86
N THR A 31 5.94 -4.51 0.67
CA THR A 31 4.48 -4.59 0.73
C THR A 31 3.94 -4.30 2.12
N ILE A 32 4.58 -4.78 3.19
CA ILE A 32 4.19 -4.44 4.56
C ILE A 32 4.24 -2.92 4.78
N GLN A 33 5.32 -2.26 4.37
CA GLN A 33 5.48 -0.82 4.53
C GLN A 33 4.44 -0.01 3.74
N LEU A 34 4.17 -0.41 2.49
CA LEU A 34 3.14 0.22 1.67
C LEU A 34 1.73 -0.01 2.22
N MET A 35 1.45 -1.21 2.73
CA MET A 35 0.16 -1.53 3.33
C MET A 35 -0.07 -0.75 4.62
N GLU A 36 0.94 -0.46 5.42
CA GLU A 36 0.77 0.44 6.59
C GLU A 36 0.44 1.87 6.20
N LYS A 37 1.07 2.38 5.12
CA LYS A 37 0.70 3.67 4.56
C LYS A 37 -0.72 3.67 4.02
N TRP A 38 -1.13 2.57 3.39
CA TRP A 38 -2.48 2.39 2.90
C TRP A 38 -3.53 2.51 4.01
N ARG A 39 -3.23 2.00 5.22
CA ARG A 39 -4.10 2.15 6.42
C ARG A 39 -4.22 3.60 6.90
N SER A 40 -3.14 4.37 6.74
CA SER A 40 -3.08 5.76 7.18
C SER A 40 -3.63 6.74 6.14
N ALA A 41 -3.84 6.28 4.90
CA ALA A 41 -4.36 7.11 3.82
C ALA A 41 -5.86 7.42 4.02
N ILE A 42 -6.22 8.68 3.79
CA ILE A 42 -7.61 9.16 3.91
C ILE A 42 -8.30 9.12 2.55
N GLU A 43 -7.60 9.57 1.50
CA GLU A 43 -8.14 9.66 0.14
C GLU A 43 -8.23 8.29 -0.55
N THR A 44 -9.33 8.06 -1.26
CA THR A 44 -9.56 6.82 -2.02
C THR A 44 -8.53 6.62 -3.13
N ARG A 45 -8.08 7.72 -3.76
CA ARG A 45 -7.07 7.67 -4.83
C ARG A 45 -5.72 7.18 -4.29
N ASP A 46 -5.28 7.73 -3.17
CA ASP A 46 -4.03 7.31 -2.50
C ASP A 46 -4.11 5.85 -2.04
N LYS A 47 -5.26 5.42 -1.50
CA LYS A 47 -5.50 4.01 -1.18
C LYS A 47 -5.37 3.13 -2.41
N LEU A 48 -5.95 3.51 -3.55
CA LEU A 48 -5.84 2.70 -4.76
C LEU A 48 -4.38 2.62 -5.28
N ILE A 49 -3.66 3.74 -5.30
CA ILE A 49 -2.25 3.80 -5.74
C ILE A 49 -1.37 2.94 -4.84
N LEU A 50 -1.52 3.05 -3.52
CA LEU A 50 -0.75 2.26 -2.56
C LEU A 50 -1.05 0.76 -2.67
N LEU A 51 -2.30 0.39 -2.96
CA LEU A 51 -2.68 -1.01 -3.17
C LEU A 51 -2.08 -1.56 -4.48
N LEU A 52 -2.06 -0.77 -5.55
CA LEU A 52 -1.39 -1.13 -6.81
C LEU A 52 0.12 -1.29 -6.62
N LEU A 53 0.78 -0.33 -5.97
CA LEU A 53 2.22 -0.41 -5.66
C LEU A 53 2.54 -1.63 -4.79
N SER A 54 1.67 -1.96 -3.84
CA SER A 54 1.84 -3.12 -2.95
C SER A 54 1.72 -4.44 -3.70
N SER A 55 0.82 -4.50 -4.70
CA SER A 55 0.69 -5.67 -5.56
C SER A 55 1.91 -5.85 -6.45
N ILE A 56 2.44 -4.77 -7.03
CA ILE A 56 3.67 -4.82 -7.82
C ILE A 56 4.88 -5.22 -6.94
N ALA A 57 4.94 -4.72 -5.70
CA ALA A 57 5.99 -5.08 -4.75
C ALA A 57 5.91 -6.56 -4.32
N LEU A 58 4.74 -7.09 -3.97
CA LEU A 58 4.61 -8.49 -3.53
C LEU A 58 4.60 -9.44 -4.73
N GLY A 59 3.70 -9.23 -5.68
CA GLY A 59 3.51 -10.08 -6.86
C GLY A 59 4.66 -9.99 -7.85
N GLY A 60 5.08 -8.77 -8.20
CA GLY A 60 6.18 -8.54 -9.15
C GLY A 60 7.54 -8.81 -8.54
N CYS A 61 7.90 -8.09 -7.47
CA CYS A 61 9.25 -8.21 -6.89
C CYS A 61 9.40 -9.43 -5.99
N GLY A 62 8.49 -9.61 -5.02
CA GLY A 62 8.60 -10.66 -4.01
C GLY A 62 8.34 -12.08 -4.52
N ILE A 63 7.46 -12.25 -5.52
CA ILE A 63 7.04 -13.56 -6.02
C ILE A 63 7.62 -13.81 -7.43
N TRP A 64 7.38 -12.92 -8.40
CA TRP A 64 7.82 -13.14 -9.79
C TRP A 64 9.33 -13.03 -9.97
N CYS A 65 9.98 -11.95 -9.52
CA CYS A 65 11.45 -11.85 -9.63
C CYS A 65 12.16 -12.95 -8.82
N MET A 66 11.60 -13.31 -7.66
CA MET A 66 12.05 -14.44 -6.85
C MET A 66 11.97 -15.74 -7.63
N HIS A 67 10.86 -16.03 -8.31
CA HIS A 67 10.62 -17.26 -9.07
C HIS A 67 11.68 -17.46 -10.16
N PHE A 68 11.94 -16.44 -10.99
CA PHE A 68 12.94 -16.55 -12.06
C PHE A 68 14.37 -16.63 -11.52
N THR A 69 14.67 -15.92 -10.43
CA THR A 69 15.96 -16.04 -9.73
C THR A 69 16.15 -17.45 -9.14
N GLY A 70 15.09 -18.02 -8.56
CA GLY A 70 15.06 -19.35 -7.97
C GLY A 70 15.17 -20.47 -9.01
N MET A 71 14.49 -20.35 -10.16
CA MET A 71 14.65 -21.28 -11.28
C MET A 71 16.09 -21.31 -11.80
N ASN A 72 16.78 -20.18 -11.80
CA ASN A 72 18.20 -20.12 -12.19
C ASN A 72 19.17 -20.74 -11.17
N ALA A 73 18.68 -21.13 -9.99
CA ALA A 73 19.43 -21.86 -8.98
C ALA A 73 19.63 -23.34 -9.32
N LEU A 74 18.70 -23.93 -10.09
CA LEU A 74 18.80 -25.29 -10.59
C LEU A 74 19.68 -25.32 -11.85
N GLN A 75 20.79 -26.05 -11.78
CA GLN A 75 21.61 -26.39 -12.93
C GLN A 75 21.34 -27.82 -13.34
N LEU A 76 21.09 -28.01 -14.63
CA LEU A 76 20.90 -29.30 -15.26
C LEU A 76 22.22 -29.69 -15.92
N THR A 77 22.87 -30.73 -15.42
CA THR A 77 24.13 -31.25 -15.94
C THR A 77 23.88 -32.59 -16.60
N ARG A 78 24.40 -32.75 -17.81
CA ARG A 78 24.36 -34.02 -18.56
C ARG A 78 25.49 -34.94 -18.09
N GLU A 79 25.39 -36.23 -18.39
CA GLU A 79 26.41 -37.23 -18.04
C GLU A 79 27.82 -36.91 -18.61
N ASP A 80 27.88 -36.15 -19.72
CA ASP A 80 29.12 -35.64 -20.32
C ASP A 80 29.73 -34.42 -19.60
N GLY A 81 29.09 -33.94 -18.52
CA GLY A 81 29.51 -32.76 -17.76
C GLY A 81 29.12 -31.43 -18.39
N SER A 82 28.43 -31.41 -19.53
CA SER A 82 27.92 -30.19 -20.14
C SER A 82 26.71 -29.64 -19.36
N VAL A 83 26.67 -28.32 -19.19
CA VAL A 83 25.58 -27.63 -18.49
C VAL A 83 24.54 -27.19 -19.52
N LEU A 84 23.29 -27.64 -19.33
CA LEU A 84 22.16 -27.24 -20.15
C LEU A 84 21.72 -25.81 -19.78
N THR A 85 21.74 -24.91 -20.76
CA THR A 85 21.25 -23.55 -20.57
C THR A 85 19.72 -23.53 -20.57
N VAL A 86 19.15 -22.92 -19.54
CA VAL A 86 17.72 -22.67 -19.41
C VAL A 86 17.44 -21.26 -19.90
N ASP A 87 16.79 -21.13 -21.05
CA ASP A 87 16.37 -19.85 -21.59
C ASP A 87 14.87 -19.63 -21.38
N PHE A 88 14.40 -18.39 -21.54
CA PHE A 88 13.01 -18.04 -21.28
C PHE A 88 12.36 -17.36 -22.47
N GLU A 89 11.14 -17.78 -22.80
CA GLU A 89 10.29 -17.10 -23.76
C GLU A 89 9.69 -15.84 -23.16
N VAL A 90 9.88 -14.69 -23.83
CA VAL A 90 9.48 -13.38 -23.31
C VAL A 90 7.96 -13.26 -23.17
N GLY A 91 7.17 -13.81 -24.10
CA GLY A 91 5.71 -13.69 -24.09
C GLY A 91 5.07 -14.31 -22.85
N LEU A 92 5.37 -15.59 -22.59
CA LEU A 92 4.92 -16.30 -21.39
C LEU A 92 5.48 -15.68 -20.11
N THR A 93 6.72 -15.19 -20.14
CA THR A 93 7.35 -14.50 -19.01
C THR A 93 6.57 -13.23 -18.63
N ILE A 94 6.15 -12.41 -19.59
CA ILE A 94 5.32 -11.22 -19.35
C ILE A 94 3.91 -11.62 -18.87
N LEU A 95 3.30 -12.64 -19.47
CA LEU A 95 1.97 -13.12 -19.06
C LEU A 95 1.99 -13.60 -17.60
N SER A 96 3.03 -14.34 -17.21
CA SER A 96 3.22 -14.83 -15.84
C SER A 96 3.35 -13.65 -14.84
N PHE A 97 4.02 -12.56 -15.24
CA PHE A 97 4.11 -11.33 -14.42
C PHE A 97 2.73 -10.70 -14.19
N ILE A 98 1.94 -10.57 -15.26
CA ILE A 98 0.58 -10.00 -15.20
C ILE A 98 -0.30 -10.86 -14.28
N CYS A 99 -0.23 -12.19 -14.39
CA CYS A 99 -0.99 -13.09 -13.53
C CYS A 99 -0.60 -12.97 -12.04
N ALA A 100 0.69 -12.85 -11.73
CA ALA A 100 1.14 -12.65 -10.35
C ALA A 100 0.65 -11.33 -9.77
N VAL A 101 0.86 -10.21 -10.48
CA VAL A 101 0.42 -8.89 -10.01
C VAL A 101 -1.11 -8.80 -9.97
N GLY A 102 -1.82 -9.38 -10.94
CA GLY A 102 -3.28 -9.41 -10.98
C GLY A 102 -3.87 -10.20 -9.81
N GLY A 103 -3.40 -11.43 -9.58
CA GLY A 103 -3.90 -12.28 -8.50
C GLY A 103 -3.63 -11.70 -7.11
N VAL A 104 -2.42 -11.14 -6.89
CA VAL A 104 -2.10 -10.45 -5.64
C VAL A 104 -2.92 -9.18 -5.48
N PHE A 105 -3.17 -8.41 -6.55
CA PHE A 105 -3.98 -7.19 -6.49
C PHE A 105 -5.42 -7.49 -6.08
N VAL A 106 -6.05 -8.48 -6.73
CA VAL A 106 -7.41 -8.94 -6.38
C VAL A 106 -7.43 -9.47 -4.95
N GLY A 107 -6.42 -10.26 -4.55
CA GLY A 107 -6.29 -10.76 -3.19
C GLY A 107 -6.22 -9.64 -2.16
N LEU A 108 -5.34 -8.65 -2.39
CA LEU A 108 -5.18 -7.48 -1.51
C LEU A 108 -6.47 -6.66 -1.46
N TRP A 109 -7.13 -6.44 -2.59
CA TRP A 109 -8.41 -5.72 -2.64
C TRP A 109 -9.47 -6.41 -1.78
N ILE A 110 -9.70 -7.71 -1.98
CA ILE A 110 -10.69 -8.48 -1.21
C ILE A 110 -10.38 -8.44 0.29
N ALA A 111 -9.12 -8.66 0.66
CA ALA A 111 -8.70 -8.67 2.06
C ALA A 111 -8.77 -7.26 2.69
N SER A 112 -8.51 -6.21 1.92
CA SER A 112 -8.57 -4.82 2.37
C SER A 112 -10.01 -4.31 2.60
N ALA A 113 -11.00 -4.96 1.99
CA ALA A 113 -12.42 -4.64 2.15
C ALA A 113 -13.06 -5.29 3.41
N ASP A 114 -12.26 -5.85 4.34
CA ASP A 114 -12.79 -6.48 5.55
C ASP A 114 -13.55 -5.47 6.44
N PRO A 115 -14.83 -5.70 6.80
CA PRO A 115 -15.64 -4.72 7.51
C PRO A 115 -15.11 -4.48 8.94
N PHE A 116 -14.58 -5.51 9.59
CA PHE A 116 -13.94 -5.37 10.89
C PHE A 116 -12.71 -4.46 10.82
N PHE A 117 -11.95 -4.55 9.73
CA PHE A 117 -10.80 -3.69 9.51
C PHE A 117 -11.22 -2.22 9.32
N LEU A 118 -12.30 -1.97 8.57
CA LEU A 118 -12.86 -0.64 8.39
C LEU A 118 -13.46 -0.04 9.68
N GLU A 119 -14.17 -0.85 10.46
CA GLU A 119 -14.73 -0.45 11.76
C GLU A 119 -13.61 -0.06 12.75
N LEU A 120 -12.54 -0.84 12.81
CA LEU A 120 -11.39 -0.58 13.68
C LEU A 120 -10.63 0.68 13.25
N GLU A 121 -10.51 0.94 11.94
CA GLU A 121 -10.00 2.22 11.44
C GLU A 121 -10.90 3.41 11.83
N GLN A 122 -12.22 3.26 11.71
CA GLN A 122 -13.17 4.32 12.07
C GLN A 122 -13.15 4.65 13.57
N GLU A 123 -13.13 3.63 14.43
CA GLU A 123 -13.00 3.83 15.87
C GLU A 123 -11.65 4.47 16.23
N LYS A 124 -10.55 4.02 15.62
CA LYS A 124 -9.23 4.62 15.86
C LYS A 124 -9.21 6.10 15.48
N ARG A 125 -9.84 6.49 14.35
CA ARG A 125 -9.98 7.90 13.94
C ARG A 125 -10.79 8.70 14.95
N LYS A 126 -11.94 8.17 15.40
CA LYS A 126 -12.79 8.80 16.43
C LYS A 126 -12.02 8.98 17.73
N ASN A 127 -11.28 7.96 18.15
CA ASN A 127 -10.50 7.99 19.38
C ASN A 127 -9.34 8.99 19.32
N ILE A 128 -8.67 9.18 18.18
CA ILE A 128 -7.63 10.23 18.04
C ILE A 128 -8.25 11.63 18.16
N LEU A 129 -9.40 11.86 17.53
CA LEU A 129 -10.16 13.12 17.65
C LEU A 129 -10.62 13.39 19.09
N VAL A 130 -11.01 12.34 19.83
CA VAL A 130 -11.47 12.46 21.23
C VAL A 130 -10.30 12.51 22.22
N GLN A 131 -9.18 11.83 21.92
CA GLN A 131 -7.97 11.82 22.75
C GLN A 131 -7.28 13.19 22.75
N ASP A 132 -7.43 13.98 21.68
CA ASP A 132 -7.06 15.41 21.67
C ASP A 132 -7.93 16.26 22.62
N LEU A 133 -9.12 15.78 23.02
CA LEU A 133 -9.98 16.42 24.04
C LEU A 133 -9.87 15.81 25.44
N ALA A 134 -9.36 14.57 25.57
CA ALA A 134 -9.40 13.82 26.81
C ALA A 134 -7.99 13.42 27.26
N SER A 135 -7.28 14.35 27.90
CA SER A 135 -6.16 14.01 28.78
C SER A 135 -6.68 13.24 30.00
N THR A 136 -6.64 11.91 29.96
CA THR A 136 -7.13 11.07 31.08
C THR A 136 -6.05 10.17 31.67
N ALA A 137 -6.15 10.03 33.00
CA ALA A 137 -5.16 9.62 33.98
C ALA A 137 -4.62 8.18 33.92
N MET A 138 -3.50 8.00 34.62
CA MET A 138 -2.51 6.93 34.45
C MET A 138 -2.79 5.62 35.23
N SER A 139 -3.83 5.55 36.06
CA SER A 139 -4.06 4.44 37.00
C SER A 139 -4.95 3.30 36.48
N ASP A 140 -5.63 3.47 35.35
CA ASP A 140 -6.57 2.48 34.77
C ASP A 140 -5.92 1.44 33.82
N ILE A 141 -4.60 1.53 33.61
CA ILE A 141 -3.93 0.98 32.42
C ILE A 141 -3.65 -0.52 32.53
N VAL A 142 -3.34 -1.04 33.72
CA VAL A 142 -2.79 -2.40 33.87
C VAL A 142 -3.86 -3.50 33.70
N ASN A 143 -5.08 -3.30 34.21
CA ASN A 143 -6.17 -4.28 34.03
C ASN A 143 -6.80 -4.19 32.63
N LYS A 144 -6.87 -2.97 32.07
CA LYS A 144 -7.25 -2.73 30.66
C LYS A 144 -6.32 -3.45 29.69
N GLN A 145 -5.00 -3.48 29.94
CA GLN A 145 -4.04 -4.17 29.06
C GLN A 145 -4.26 -5.68 28.94
N LYS A 146 -4.58 -6.38 30.04
CA LYS A 146 -4.75 -7.83 30.03
C LYS A 146 -6.05 -8.25 29.35
N VAL A 147 -7.14 -7.52 29.60
CA VAL A 147 -8.43 -7.69 28.93
C VAL A 147 -8.33 -7.29 27.45
N ALA A 148 -7.66 -6.19 27.14
CA ALA A 148 -7.40 -5.77 25.76
C ALA A 148 -6.57 -6.81 24.99
N LYS A 149 -5.55 -7.43 25.61
CA LYS A 149 -4.78 -8.52 24.98
C LYS A 149 -5.67 -9.73 24.66
N ARG A 150 -6.58 -10.13 25.56
CA ARG A 150 -7.52 -11.23 25.32
C ARG A 150 -8.53 -10.90 24.23
N ILE A 151 -9.08 -9.68 24.22
CA ILE A 151 -9.99 -9.22 23.17
C ILE A 151 -9.27 -9.15 21.82
N LYS A 152 -8.03 -8.62 21.77
CA LYS A 152 -7.18 -8.62 20.57
C LYS A 152 -6.92 -10.03 20.04
N LEU A 153 -6.64 -10.99 20.94
CA LEU A 153 -6.42 -12.39 20.56
C LEU A 153 -7.69 -13.02 19.95
N ILE A 154 -8.86 -12.79 20.54
CA ILE A 154 -10.14 -13.31 20.04
C ILE A 154 -10.50 -12.64 18.70
N ALA A 155 -10.26 -11.33 18.58
CA ALA A 155 -10.43 -10.58 17.34
C ALA A 155 -9.46 -11.01 16.23
N LEU A 156 -8.28 -11.55 16.57
CA LEU A 156 -7.30 -12.09 15.63
C LEU A 156 -7.86 -13.27 14.80
N PHE A 157 -8.81 -14.00 15.37
CA PHE A 157 -9.39 -15.22 14.78
C PHE A 157 -10.87 -15.09 14.41
N SER A 158 -11.46 -13.89 14.51
CA SER A 158 -12.85 -13.66 14.15
C SER A 158 -12.98 -13.18 12.70
N ARG A 159 -14.02 -13.65 11.99
CA ARG A 159 -14.35 -13.26 10.60
C ARG A 159 -13.18 -13.39 9.59
N LEU A 160 -12.59 -14.58 9.48
CA LEU A 160 -11.56 -14.89 8.46
C LEU A 160 -12.02 -15.12 6.99
N PRO A 161 -13.31 -15.26 6.60
CA PRO A 161 -13.61 -15.76 5.25
C PRO A 161 -13.16 -14.79 4.15
N ARG A 162 -13.10 -13.48 4.40
CA ARG A 162 -12.55 -12.51 3.43
C ARG A 162 -11.03 -12.58 3.32
N ILE A 163 -10.32 -12.81 4.42
CA ILE A 163 -8.86 -13.02 4.38
C ILE A 163 -8.53 -14.32 3.66
N ALA A 164 -9.28 -15.39 3.95
CA ALA A 164 -9.18 -16.65 3.23
C ALA A 164 -9.53 -16.47 1.73
N GLY A 165 -10.54 -15.68 1.40
CA GLY A 165 -10.87 -15.31 0.02
C GLY A 165 -9.73 -14.54 -0.67
N GLY A 166 -9.16 -13.53 -0.01
CA GLY A 166 -7.99 -12.81 -0.53
C GLY A 166 -6.77 -13.70 -0.72
N GLY A 167 -6.51 -14.58 0.25
CA GLY A 167 -5.45 -15.60 0.19
C GLY A 167 -5.67 -16.61 -0.94
N LEU A 168 -6.92 -17.01 -1.22
CA LEU A 168 -7.27 -17.89 -2.34
C LEU A 168 -6.90 -17.26 -3.68
N PHE A 169 -7.32 -16.02 -3.94
CA PHE A 169 -7.02 -15.32 -5.19
C PHE A 169 -5.51 -15.04 -5.36
N ALA A 170 -4.84 -14.69 -4.26
CA ALA A 170 -3.38 -14.55 -4.27
C ALA A 170 -2.70 -15.89 -4.59
N ALA A 171 -3.12 -16.99 -3.96
CA ALA A 171 -2.60 -18.33 -4.23
C ALA A 171 -2.84 -18.74 -5.69
N LEU A 172 -4.02 -18.49 -6.24
CA LEU A 172 -4.32 -18.76 -7.65
C LEU A 172 -3.39 -17.97 -8.58
N GLY A 173 -3.16 -16.68 -8.31
CA GLY A 173 -2.19 -15.88 -9.07
C GLY A 173 -0.77 -16.43 -8.99
N VAL A 174 -0.33 -16.84 -7.80
CA VAL A 174 0.99 -17.46 -7.59
C VAL A 174 1.11 -18.79 -8.34
N LEU A 175 0.08 -19.64 -8.28
CA LEU A 175 0.08 -20.94 -8.95
C LEU A 175 0.11 -20.79 -10.47
N VAL A 176 -0.77 -19.93 -11.03
CA VAL A 176 -0.78 -19.64 -12.46
C VAL A 176 0.56 -19.07 -12.90
N MET A 177 1.13 -18.10 -12.16
CA MET A 177 2.45 -17.57 -12.48
C MET A 177 3.53 -18.65 -12.40
N HIS A 178 3.52 -19.49 -11.38
CA HIS A 178 4.55 -20.53 -11.17
C HIS A 178 4.58 -21.53 -12.34
N TYR A 179 3.42 -22.07 -12.73
CA TYR A 179 3.36 -23.04 -13.83
C TYR A 179 3.56 -22.38 -15.20
N LEU A 180 3.04 -21.16 -15.43
CA LEU A 180 3.35 -20.40 -16.65
C LEU A 180 4.85 -20.06 -16.74
N GLY A 181 5.49 -19.74 -15.62
CA GLY A 181 6.93 -19.46 -15.55
C GLY A 181 7.78 -20.70 -15.86
N MET A 182 7.38 -21.87 -15.38
CA MET A 182 8.02 -23.14 -15.77
C MET A 182 7.76 -23.49 -17.24
N MET A 183 6.55 -23.24 -17.76
CA MET A 183 6.25 -23.42 -19.18
C MET A 183 7.00 -22.43 -20.09
N ALA A 184 7.44 -21.29 -19.56
CA ALA A 184 8.26 -20.33 -20.30
C ALA A 184 9.71 -20.82 -20.50
N GLN A 185 10.14 -21.86 -19.78
CA GLN A 185 11.48 -22.44 -19.92
C GLN A 185 11.64 -23.13 -21.27
N ARG A 186 12.67 -22.72 -22.01
CA ARG A 186 13.13 -23.36 -23.24
C ARG A 186 14.48 -24.03 -22.95
N THR A 187 14.49 -25.36 -22.96
CA THR A 187 15.66 -26.20 -22.67
C THR A 187 15.66 -27.44 -23.55
N HIS A 188 16.83 -28.03 -23.81
CA HIS A 188 16.94 -29.35 -24.46
C HIS A 188 16.57 -30.52 -23.52
N ALA A 189 15.60 -30.30 -22.62
CA ALA A 189 15.08 -31.28 -21.70
C ALA A 189 13.55 -31.18 -21.69
N ASN A 190 12.89 -32.33 -21.76
CA ASN A 190 11.44 -32.41 -21.57
C ASN A 190 11.14 -32.38 -20.06
N MET A 191 10.28 -31.46 -19.64
CA MET A 191 9.86 -31.31 -18.25
C MET A 191 8.55 -32.08 -18.03
N THR A 192 8.59 -33.10 -17.18
CA THR A 192 7.40 -33.85 -16.74
C THR A 192 7.05 -33.48 -15.30
N LEU A 193 5.75 -33.34 -15.01
CA LEU A 193 5.26 -32.99 -13.68
C LEU A 193 4.59 -34.20 -13.04
N THR A 194 5.04 -34.57 -11.84
CA THR A 194 4.40 -35.62 -11.07
C THR A 194 3.13 -35.07 -10.41
N ALA A 195 1.96 -35.49 -10.89
CA ALA A 195 0.66 -34.96 -10.46
C ALA A 195 0.45 -34.98 -8.93
N GLY A 196 0.91 -36.04 -8.24
CA GLY A 196 0.80 -36.14 -6.78
C GLY A 196 1.53 -35.01 -6.04
N VAL A 197 2.76 -34.70 -6.45
CA VAL A 197 3.57 -33.64 -5.82
C VAL A 197 3.02 -32.25 -6.16
N VAL A 198 2.48 -32.07 -7.38
CA VAL A 198 1.77 -30.85 -7.80
C VAL A 198 0.56 -30.55 -6.90
N VAL A 199 -0.26 -31.56 -6.58
CA VAL A 199 -1.42 -31.36 -5.68
C VAL A 199 -0.96 -30.94 -4.29
N VAL A 200 0.10 -31.56 -3.76
CA VAL A 200 0.66 -31.19 -2.46
C VAL A 200 1.21 -29.76 -2.47
N SER A 201 1.92 -29.35 -3.53
CA SER A 201 2.44 -27.98 -3.63
C SER A 201 1.33 -26.93 -3.75
N VAL A 202 0.23 -27.25 -4.44
CA VAL A 202 -0.98 -26.41 -4.51
C VAL A 202 -1.60 -26.20 -3.13
N LEU A 203 -1.71 -27.26 -2.34
CA LEU A 203 -2.22 -27.17 -0.96
C LEU A 203 -1.30 -26.30 -0.09
N ILE A 204 0.02 -26.52 -0.17
CA ILE A 204 1.01 -25.69 0.55
C ILE A 204 0.87 -24.23 0.15
N ALA A 205 0.72 -23.93 -1.14
CA ALA A 205 0.54 -22.56 -1.65
C ALA A 205 -0.71 -21.90 -1.08
N PHE A 206 -1.84 -22.61 -1.03
CA PHE A 206 -3.08 -22.08 -0.47
C PHE A 206 -2.95 -21.72 1.02
N PHE A 207 -2.39 -22.62 1.83
CA PHE A 207 -2.19 -22.38 3.25
C PHE A 207 -1.15 -21.29 3.52
N ALA A 208 -0.04 -21.29 2.77
CA ALA A 208 1.01 -20.28 2.87
C ALA A 208 0.50 -18.88 2.51
N ALA A 209 -0.26 -18.74 1.42
CA ALA A 209 -0.84 -17.46 1.01
C ALA A 209 -1.86 -16.96 2.04
N THR A 210 -2.73 -17.85 2.54
CA THR A 210 -3.70 -17.51 3.59
C THR A 210 -3.00 -17.06 4.87
N ALA A 211 -1.95 -17.75 5.30
CA ALA A 211 -1.15 -17.38 6.46
C ALA A 211 -0.45 -16.02 6.26
N ALA A 212 0.14 -15.77 5.09
CA ALA A 212 0.78 -14.51 4.75
C ALA A 212 -0.20 -13.33 4.79
N PHE A 213 -1.41 -13.51 4.24
CA PHE A 213 -2.47 -12.50 4.28
C PHE A 213 -3.01 -12.28 5.70
N TRP A 214 -3.11 -13.34 6.49
CA TRP A 214 -3.45 -13.24 7.90
C TRP A 214 -2.41 -12.43 8.68
N ILE A 215 -1.11 -12.65 8.45
CA ILE A 215 -0.04 -11.84 9.03
C ILE A 215 -0.20 -10.38 8.60
N LEU A 216 -0.35 -10.14 7.29
CA LEU A 216 -0.37 -8.81 6.69
C LEU A 216 -1.55 -7.97 7.18
N PHE A 217 -2.77 -8.52 7.21
CA PHE A 217 -3.99 -7.76 7.54
C PHE A 217 -4.39 -7.84 9.01
N ARG A 218 -4.06 -8.92 9.71
CA ARG A 218 -4.51 -9.13 11.09
C ARG A 218 -3.38 -8.92 12.09
N ALA A 219 -2.30 -9.70 12.00
CA ALA A 219 -1.22 -9.65 13.00
C ALA A 219 -0.58 -8.26 13.09
N LEU A 220 -0.21 -7.67 11.95
CA LEU A 220 0.45 -6.37 11.91
C LEU A 220 -0.46 -5.19 12.31
N THR A 221 -1.78 -5.36 12.24
CA THR A 221 -2.73 -4.30 12.63
C THR A 221 -2.77 -4.12 14.15
N PHE A 222 -2.53 -5.17 14.92
CA PHE A 222 -2.59 -5.10 16.39
C PHE A 222 -1.28 -4.69 17.07
N PHE A 223 -0.16 -4.83 16.35
CA PHE A 223 1.21 -4.60 16.83
C PHE A 223 1.94 -3.59 15.94
N GLN A 224 1.30 -2.45 15.69
CA GLN A 224 1.82 -1.41 14.77
C GLN A 224 3.13 -0.78 15.26
N ASP A 225 3.41 -0.77 16.56
CA ASP A 225 4.53 -0.01 17.14
C ASP A 225 5.88 -0.74 17.07
N SER A 226 5.91 -2.01 16.67
CA SER A 226 7.12 -2.83 16.71
C SER A 226 7.72 -3.09 15.32
N GLU A 227 8.80 -2.37 15.01
CA GLU A 227 9.60 -2.56 13.79
C GLU A 227 10.18 -3.97 13.64
N LEU A 228 10.59 -4.57 14.76
CA LEU A 228 11.11 -5.96 14.77
C LEU A 228 10.05 -6.98 14.35
N LEU A 229 8.77 -6.74 14.68
CA LEU A 229 7.71 -7.66 14.27
C LEU A 229 7.39 -7.52 12.77
N ARG A 230 7.54 -6.32 12.20
CA ARG A 230 7.43 -6.10 10.75
C ARG A 230 8.52 -6.86 10.01
N LEU A 231 9.77 -6.73 10.48
CA LEU A 231 10.90 -7.48 9.93
C LEU A 231 10.68 -9.00 10.07
N GLY A 232 10.29 -9.47 11.26
CA GLY A 232 9.98 -10.88 11.50
C GLY A 232 8.85 -11.42 10.61
N SER A 233 7.82 -10.61 10.38
CA SER A 233 6.71 -10.94 9.47
C SER A 233 7.16 -11.04 8.02
N ALA A 234 8.02 -10.11 7.56
CA ALA A 234 8.59 -10.16 6.22
C ALA A 234 9.47 -11.40 6.01
N LEU A 235 10.23 -11.81 7.03
CA LEU A 235 11.02 -13.05 7.01
C LEU A 235 10.11 -14.28 6.86
N ILE A 236 9.06 -14.37 7.67
CA ILE A 236 8.10 -15.48 7.61
C ILE A 236 7.38 -15.52 6.25
N MET A 237 6.93 -14.38 5.74
CA MET A 237 6.30 -14.28 4.42
C MET A 237 7.26 -14.67 3.30
N GLY A 238 8.52 -14.22 3.36
CA GLY A 238 9.55 -14.60 2.40
C GLY A 238 9.84 -16.10 2.40
N ILE A 239 9.96 -16.71 3.58
CA ILE A 239 10.10 -18.16 3.73
C ILE A 239 8.89 -18.89 3.14
N ALA A 240 7.66 -18.40 3.39
CA ALA A 240 6.46 -18.98 2.84
C ALA A 240 6.46 -18.95 1.30
N VAL A 241 6.78 -17.79 0.69
CA VAL A 241 6.89 -17.66 -0.78
C VAL A 241 7.95 -18.62 -1.32
N CYS A 242 9.13 -18.67 -0.71
CA CYS A 242 10.18 -19.59 -1.13
C CYS A 242 9.78 -21.06 -0.99
N GLY A 243 9.18 -21.42 0.13
CA GLY A 243 8.69 -22.77 0.39
C GLY A 243 7.72 -23.23 -0.69
N THR A 244 6.77 -22.38 -1.10
CA THR A 244 5.84 -22.70 -2.19
C THR A 244 6.54 -22.91 -3.52
N HIS A 245 7.52 -22.06 -3.86
CA HIS A 245 8.27 -22.16 -5.09
C HIS A 245 9.12 -23.44 -5.18
N TYR A 246 9.93 -23.72 -4.16
CA TYR A 246 10.80 -24.89 -4.15
C TYR A 246 10.02 -26.20 -4.02
N SER A 247 8.88 -26.19 -3.31
CA SER A 247 7.96 -27.34 -3.29
C SER A 247 7.36 -27.62 -4.67
N GLY A 248 7.04 -26.57 -5.43
CA GLY A 248 6.56 -26.70 -6.80
C GLY A 248 7.62 -27.24 -7.76
N MET A 249 8.86 -26.74 -7.68
CA MET A 249 9.97 -27.25 -8.49
C MET A 249 10.32 -28.70 -8.18
N GLY A 250 10.15 -29.15 -6.93
CA GLY A 250 10.34 -30.55 -6.56
C GLY A 250 9.41 -31.53 -7.28
N ALA A 251 8.35 -31.05 -7.96
CA ALA A 251 7.47 -31.88 -8.77
C ALA A 251 7.98 -32.09 -10.21
N ALA A 252 8.98 -31.32 -10.65
CA ALA A 252 9.50 -31.33 -12.01
C ALA A 252 10.64 -32.34 -12.17
N SER A 253 10.52 -33.21 -13.19
CA SER A 253 11.55 -34.14 -13.61
C SER A 253 11.96 -33.85 -15.04
N TYR A 254 13.27 -33.87 -15.30
CA TYR A 254 13.85 -33.49 -16.59
C TYR A 254 14.45 -34.72 -17.27
N THR A 255 14.04 -34.97 -18.50
CA THR A 255 14.63 -36.01 -19.36
C THR A 255 15.22 -35.36 -20.60
N PHE A 256 16.44 -35.74 -21.01
CA PHE A 256 17.10 -35.13 -22.16
C PHE A 256 16.29 -35.36 -23.45
N ASN A 257 16.18 -34.32 -24.27
CA ASN A 257 15.59 -34.40 -25.61
C ASN A 257 16.38 -33.52 -26.59
N ALA A 258 17.04 -34.17 -27.56
CA ALA A 258 17.86 -33.52 -28.57
C ALA A 258 17.08 -32.54 -29.46
N GLU A 259 15.78 -32.74 -29.65
CA GLU A 259 14.90 -31.89 -30.48
C GLU A 259 14.23 -30.75 -29.69
N GLY A 260 14.52 -30.62 -28.38
CA GLY A 260 13.77 -29.80 -27.42
C GLY A 260 13.74 -28.27 -27.61
N MET A 261 14.34 -27.72 -28.67
CA MET A 261 14.17 -26.29 -28.99
C MET A 261 13.06 -26.11 -30.03
N GLY A 262 11.81 -26.03 -29.54
CA GLY A 262 10.69 -25.61 -30.37
C GLY A 262 10.96 -24.24 -30.99
N ASP A 263 10.71 -24.13 -32.29
CA ASP A 263 10.99 -22.96 -33.11
C ASP A 263 9.94 -21.84 -32.88
N GLY A 264 10.41 -20.59 -32.78
CA GLY A 264 9.56 -19.39 -32.77
C GLY A 264 9.33 -18.73 -31.40
N GLY A 265 9.98 -17.58 -31.19
CA GLY A 265 9.73 -16.65 -30.08
C GLY A 265 10.91 -15.73 -29.78
N LEU A 266 10.66 -14.57 -29.18
CA LEU A 266 11.73 -13.77 -28.57
C LEU A 266 12.20 -14.47 -27.29
N VAL A 267 13.44 -14.95 -27.28
CA VAL A 267 14.03 -15.70 -26.18
C VAL A 267 15.07 -14.84 -25.47
N MET A 268 15.05 -14.86 -24.13
CA MET A 268 16.07 -14.25 -23.29
C MET A 268 16.89 -15.31 -22.57
N LYS A 269 18.21 -15.10 -22.53
CA LYS A 269 19.13 -15.96 -21.80
C LYS A 269 18.75 -15.98 -20.32
N GLY A 270 18.66 -17.17 -19.71
CA GLY A 270 18.22 -17.30 -18.32
C GLY A 270 19.10 -16.56 -17.31
N SER A 271 20.41 -16.48 -17.56
CA SER A 271 21.32 -15.70 -16.72
C SER A 271 21.00 -14.19 -16.76
N GLN A 272 20.70 -13.65 -17.94
CA GLN A 272 20.31 -12.24 -18.09
C GLN A 272 18.94 -11.98 -17.47
N ALA A 273 17.99 -12.88 -17.65
CA ALA A 273 16.66 -12.78 -17.05
C ALA A 273 16.74 -12.75 -15.51
N ALA A 274 17.55 -13.63 -14.90
CA ALA A 274 17.74 -13.65 -13.45
C ALA A 274 18.45 -12.40 -12.92
N ILE A 275 19.47 -11.89 -13.62
CA ILE A 275 20.15 -10.63 -13.26
C ILE A 275 19.16 -9.46 -13.35
N LEU A 276 18.39 -9.37 -14.43
CA LEU A 276 17.42 -8.30 -14.63
C LEU A 276 16.31 -8.35 -13.57
N ALA A 277 15.78 -9.54 -13.28
CA ALA A 277 14.76 -9.76 -12.26
C ALA A 277 15.27 -9.36 -10.86
N SER A 278 16.45 -9.85 -10.46
CA SER A 278 17.04 -9.53 -9.16
C SER A 278 17.33 -8.04 -9.00
N HIS A 279 18.11 -7.44 -9.90
CA HIS A 279 18.49 -6.03 -9.79
C HIS A 279 17.29 -5.10 -9.96
N GLY A 280 16.40 -5.40 -10.92
CA GLY A 280 15.16 -4.64 -11.13
C GLY A 280 14.28 -4.64 -9.90
N SER A 281 14.12 -5.79 -9.23
CA SER A 281 13.31 -5.89 -8.00
C SER A 281 13.90 -5.06 -6.85
N LEU A 282 15.23 -5.10 -6.66
CA LEU A 282 15.91 -4.37 -5.59
C LEU A 282 15.88 -2.87 -5.84
N LEU A 283 16.11 -2.42 -7.08
CA LEU A 283 16.02 -1.02 -7.46
C LEU A 283 14.60 -0.47 -7.30
N PHE A 284 13.59 -1.23 -7.73
CA PHE A 284 12.19 -0.86 -7.54
C PHE A 284 11.83 -0.76 -6.06
N CYS A 285 12.17 -1.78 -5.26
CA CYS A 285 11.92 -1.75 -3.82
C CYS A 285 12.64 -0.58 -3.16
N TYR A 286 13.91 -0.33 -3.49
CA TYR A 286 14.67 0.80 -2.97
C TYR A 286 14.02 2.15 -3.33
N TRP A 287 13.59 2.32 -4.58
CA TRP A 287 12.92 3.53 -5.04
C TRP A 287 11.60 3.77 -4.29
N VAL A 288 10.76 2.74 -4.19
CA VAL A 288 9.49 2.78 -3.45
C VAL A 288 9.71 3.09 -1.97
N MET A 289 10.71 2.47 -1.33
CA MET A 289 11.04 2.73 0.07
C MET A 289 11.52 4.16 0.29
N THR A 290 12.38 4.67 -0.60
CA THR A 290 12.87 6.04 -0.53
C THR A 290 11.70 7.03 -0.69
N TRP A 291 10.81 6.79 -1.65
CA TRP A 291 9.59 7.58 -1.82
C TRP A 291 8.67 7.49 -0.58
N SER A 292 8.54 6.30 -0.01
CA SER A 292 7.78 6.04 1.21
C SER A 292 8.34 6.86 2.38
N VAL A 293 9.64 6.81 2.65
CA VAL A 293 10.25 7.61 3.72
C VAL A 293 10.11 9.12 3.44
N ALA A 294 10.41 9.56 2.22
CA ALA A 294 10.33 10.97 1.84
C ALA A 294 8.90 11.54 1.92
N SER A 295 7.88 10.77 1.53
CA SER A 295 6.48 11.19 1.68
C SER A 295 6.05 11.26 3.15
N SER A 296 6.52 10.34 4.00
CA SER A 296 6.25 10.40 5.44
C SER A 296 6.87 11.63 6.10
N VAL A 297 8.14 11.92 5.80
CA VAL A 297 8.84 13.10 6.34
C VAL A 297 8.17 14.40 5.88
N ARG A 298 7.78 14.50 4.60
CA ARG A 298 7.06 15.67 4.08
C ARG A 298 5.72 15.91 4.79
N ASN A 299 4.99 14.85 5.11
CA ASN A 299 3.73 14.95 5.86
C ASN A 299 3.94 15.41 7.31
N ILE A 300 4.99 14.94 7.98
CA ILE A 300 5.32 15.41 9.34
C ILE A 300 5.77 16.88 9.34
N ALA A 301 6.58 17.26 8.35
CA ALA A 301 7.05 18.64 8.19
C ALA A 301 5.87 19.60 7.90
N SER A 302 4.92 19.21 7.06
CA SER A 302 3.74 20.03 6.76
C SER A 302 2.81 20.17 7.97
N MET A 303 2.62 19.11 8.77
CA MET A 303 1.87 19.17 10.03
C MET A 303 2.51 20.12 11.04
N THR A 304 3.83 20.06 11.21
CA THR A 304 4.57 20.94 12.12
C THR A 304 4.49 22.40 11.66
N SER A 305 4.64 22.64 10.35
CA SER A 305 4.50 23.97 9.75
C SER A 305 3.09 24.53 9.97
N ASN A 306 2.04 23.75 9.70
CA ASN A 306 0.66 24.18 9.91
C ASN A 306 0.37 24.46 11.39
N ARG A 307 0.86 23.63 12.32
CA ARG A 307 0.71 23.87 13.77
C ARG A 307 1.37 25.19 14.19
N SER A 308 2.54 25.50 13.65
CA SER A 308 3.21 26.79 13.92
C SER A 308 2.45 27.99 13.35
N LYS A 309 1.80 27.85 12.18
CA LYS A 309 0.98 28.90 11.56
C LYS A 309 -0.31 29.15 12.35
N VAL A 310 -0.98 28.09 12.80
CA VAL A 310 -2.18 28.18 13.64
C VAL A 310 -1.84 28.84 14.97
N SER A 311 -0.78 28.39 15.65
CA SER A 311 -0.33 29.00 16.91
C SER A 311 -0.02 30.49 16.76
N LYS A 312 0.69 30.91 15.70
CA LYS A 312 0.94 32.34 15.41
C LYS A 312 -0.34 33.14 15.14
N ARG A 313 -1.33 32.53 14.49
CA ARG A 313 -2.63 33.16 14.20
C ARG A 313 -3.44 33.36 15.49
N ASP A 314 -3.43 32.39 16.39
CA ASP A 314 -4.13 32.47 17.68
C ASP A 314 -3.49 33.50 18.61
N THR A 315 -2.15 33.58 18.66
CA THR A 315 -1.45 34.62 19.42
C THR A 315 -1.74 36.01 18.86
N GLY A 316 -1.69 36.19 17.53
CA GLY A 316 -2.01 37.47 16.89
C GLY A 316 -3.47 37.89 17.08
N ALA A 317 -4.41 36.94 17.03
CA ALA A 317 -5.83 37.20 17.29
C ALA A 317 -6.12 37.52 18.77
N ALA A 318 -5.37 36.91 19.71
CA ALA A 318 -5.46 37.24 21.13
C ALA A 318 -4.88 38.63 21.43
N GLU A 319 -3.77 38.99 20.78
CA GLU A 319 -3.14 40.31 20.91
C GLU A 319 -4.02 41.42 20.30
N ALA A 320 -4.56 41.20 19.10
CA ALA A 320 -5.52 42.12 18.48
C ALA A 320 -6.78 42.31 19.33
N ARG A 321 -7.33 41.24 19.94
CA ARG A 321 -8.44 41.34 20.90
C ARG A 321 -8.07 42.16 22.14
N LYS A 322 -6.86 41.99 22.69
CA LYS A 322 -6.37 42.83 23.80
C LYS A 322 -6.29 44.31 23.42
N ILE A 323 -5.82 44.63 22.21
CA ILE A 323 -5.72 46.02 21.72
C ILE A 323 -7.11 46.65 21.56
N VAL A 324 -8.06 45.93 20.94
CA VAL A 324 -9.43 46.42 20.75
C VAL A 324 -10.14 46.64 22.08
N VAL A 325 -10.00 45.70 23.04
CA VAL A 325 -10.59 45.85 24.38
C VAL A 325 -9.92 46.98 25.16
N GLY A 326 -8.60 47.15 25.02
CA GLY A 326 -7.86 48.27 25.61
C GLY A 326 -8.29 49.63 25.07
N GLN A 327 -8.51 49.73 23.75
CA GLN A 327 -9.04 50.94 23.11
C GLN A 327 -10.48 51.23 23.53
N ALA A 328 -11.37 50.23 23.54
CA ALA A 328 -12.75 50.40 23.99
C ALA A 328 -12.84 50.93 25.44
N LYS A 329 -11.99 50.41 26.34
CA LYS A 329 -11.90 50.89 27.73
C LYS A 329 -11.37 52.33 27.84
N ALA A 330 -10.47 52.74 26.95
CA ALA A 330 -9.95 54.11 26.91
C ALA A 330 -11.01 55.11 26.40
N THR A 331 -11.81 54.73 25.39
CA THR A 331 -12.89 55.56 24.86
C THR A 331 -14.04 55.73 25.85
N GLU A 332 -14.36 54.69 26.64
CA GLU A 332 -15.39 54.75 27.69
C GLU A 332 -15.01 55.68 28.86
N ASN A 333 -13.71 55.76 29.20
CA ASN A 333 -13.21 56.71 30.21
C ASN A 333 -13.17 58.17 29.71
N SER A 334 -13.00 58.42 28.40
CA SER A 334 -13.04 59.79 27.87
C SER A 334 -14.46 60.37 27.78
N ILE A 335 -15.49 59.54 27.74
CA ILE A 335 -16.90 59.98 27.65
C ILE A 335 -17.47 60.38 29.02
N ARG A 336 -16.94 59.84 30.14
CA ARG A 336 -17.39 60.19 31.50
C ARG A 336 -16.82 61.50 32.07
N ALA A 337 -15.97 62.22 31.34
CA ALA A 337 -15.28 63.41 31.84
C ALA A 337 -15.94 64.75 31.44
N ASN A 338 -17.09 64.76 30.77
CA ASN A 338 -17.69 66.00 30.29
C ASN A 338 -19.22 66.07 30.52
N GLU A 339 -19.65 66.15 31.77
CA GLU A 339 -20.98 66.64 32.13
C GLU A 339 -20.92 67.53 33.39
N ASN A 340 -20.93 68.85 33.17
CA ASN A 340 -21.41 69.87 34.11
C ASN A 340 -21.85 71.12 33.29
N GLY A 341 -23.15 71.47 33.35
CA GLY A 341 -23.84 72.49 32.52
C GLY A 341 -23.55 73.98 32.85
N PRO A 342 -24.28 74.99 32.30
CA PRO A 342 -25.75 75.14 32.43
C PRO A 342 -26.57 75.78 31.23
N LYS A 343 -27.92 75.76 31.41
CA LYS A 343 -29.12 76.30 30.66
C LYS A 343 -29.07 77.75 30.09
N PRO A 344 -30.14 78.32 29.41
CA PRO A 344 -31.12 77.85 28.40
C PRO A 344 -31.33 78.82 27.17
N SER A 345 -32.16 78.39 26.18
CA SER A 345 -32.78 79.02 24.95
C SER A 345 -32.97 80.57 24.85
N PRO A 346 -33.14 81.22 23.65
CA PRO A 346 -34.17 80.88 22.61
C PRO A 346 -33.96 81.27 21.11
N ALA A 347 -34.91 80.79 20.28
CA ALA A 347 -35.47 81.37 19.03
C ALA A 347 -34.68 81.43 17.70
N GLY A 348 -35.38 81.10 16.60
CA GLY A 348 -35.22 81.81 15.30
C GLY A 348 -35.09 80.96 14.02
N ALA A 349 -36.14 81.01 13.18
CA ALA A 349 -36.17 81.07 11.70
C ALA A 349 -35.08 80.33 10.86
N ALA A 350 -35.44 79.35 10.02
CA ALA A 350 -35.98 79.48 8.66
C ALA A 350 -35.01 80.07 7.59
N VAL A 351 -35.07 79.47 6.39
CA VAL A 351 -34.65 79.95 5.04
C VAL A 351 -33.41 79.26 4.43
N ALA A 352 -33.67 78.59 3.29
CA ALA A 352 -32.76 77.97 2.31
C ALA A 352 -32.20 79.03 1.31
N PRO A 353 -31.83 78.76 0.02
CA PRO A 353 -31.25 77.59 -0.68
C PRO A 353 -30.05 77.99 -1.61
N GLY A 354 -29.53 77.06 -2.42
CA GLY A 354 -28.87 77.36 -3.72
C GLY A 354 -27.48 76.71 -3.94
N VAL A 355 -27.30 75.61 -4.70
CA VAL A 355 -27.15 75.52 -6.19
C VAL A 355 -25.73 75.92 -6.63
N SER A 356 -24.94 75.28 -7.51
CA SER A 356 -24.96 74.14 -8.48
C SER A 356 -23.46 73.84 -8.82
N ALA A 357 -23.00 72.78 -9.51
CA ALA A 357 -23.32 72.26 -10.85
C ALA A 357 -22.55 70.92 -11.04
N SER A 358 -23.19 69.80 -11.40
CA SER A 358 -23.54 69.28 -12.75
C SER A 358 -22.44 68.41 -13.41
N ARG A 359 -22.79 67.17 -13.80
CA ARG A 359 -22.96 66.75 -15.21
C ARG A 359 -23.18 65.21 -15.39
N ASN A 360 -24.29 64.91 -16.08
CA ASN A 360 -24.70 63.82 -16.99
C ASN A 360 -24.48 62.33 -16.64
N GLU A 361 -25.58 61.56 -16.55
CA GLU A 361 -26.21 60.68 -17.60
C GLU A 361 -25.41 59.37 -17.78
N SER A 362 -25.96 58.15 -17.90
CA SER A 362 -27.31 57.68 -18.24
C SER A 362 -27.34 56.13 -18.16
N VAL A 363 -28.54 55.55 -17.92
CA VAL A 363 -29.08 54.31 -18.57
C VAL A 363 -28.44 52.95 -18.18
N ALA A 364 -29.14 51.83 -17.96
CA ALA A 364 -30.56 51.50 -17.83
C ALA A 364 -30.73 50.07 -17.24
N GLU A 365 -31.95 49.82 -16.79
CA GLU A 365 -32.54 48.56 -16.32
C GLU A 365 -32.48 47.37 -17.29
N MET A 366 -32.57 46.17 -16.71
CA MET A 366 -33.61 45.12 -16.91
C MET A 366 -32.95 43.78 -16.56
N GLY A 367 -33.52 42.83 -15.82
CA GLY A 367 -34.91 42.54 -15.55
C GLY A 367 -35.15 41.04 -15.80
N ASN A 368 -35.62 40.34 -14.76
CA ASN A 368 -36.49 39.15 -14.81
C ASN A 368 -35.93 37.70 -14.99
N LYS A 369 -36.28 36.88 -13.98
CA LYS A 369 -36.97 35.57 -14.01
C LYS A 369 -36.30 34.25 -14.45
N SER A 370 -36.48 33.27 -13.54
CA SER A 370 -36.83 31.85 -13.75
C SER A 370 -35.72 30.94 -14.29
N SER A 371 -35.60 29.63 -13.98
CA SER A 371 -36.58 28.62 -13.57
C SER A 371 -35.86 27.39 -12.98
N VAL A 372 -36.63 26.62 -12.21
CA VAL A 372 -36.40 25.26 -11.72
C VAL A 372 -36.50 24.25 -12.87
N SER A 373 -35.72 23.16 -12.85
CA SER A 373 -36.17 21.87 -13.41
C SER A 373 -35.46 20.67 -12.77
N GLU A 374 -36.31 19.74 -12.32
CA GLU A 374 -36.08 18.35 -11.91
C GLU A 374 -35.98 17.39 -13.13
N PHE A 375 -35.80 16.09 -12.82
CA PHE A 375 -36.06 14.85 -13.61
C PHE A 375 -34.88 14.29 -14.44
N ASN A 376 -34.63 12.97 -14.57
CA ASN A 376 -35.16 11.75 -13.94
C ASN A 376 -34.22 10.56 -14.26
N GLU A 377 -34.49 9.43 -13.62
CA GLU A 377 -34.13 8.04 -13.95
C GLU A 377 -34.18 7.68 -15.46
N VAL A 378 -33.26 6.81 -15.89
CA VAL A 378 -33.51 5.47 -16.48
C VAL A 378 -32.35 4.54 -16.09
#